data_AF-A0A7R9MPU2-F1
#
_entry.id   AF-A0A7R9MPU2-F1
#
_cell.length_a   1.000
_cell.length_b   1.000
_cell.length_c   1.000
_cell.angle_alpha   90.00
_cell.angle_beta   90.00
_cell.angle_gamma   90.00
#
_symmetry.space_group_name_H-M   'P 1'
#
loop_
_entity.id
_entity.type
_entity.pdbx_description
1 polymer ?
#
loop_
_entity_poly.entity_id
_entity_poly.type
_entity_poly.pdbx_seq_one_letter_code
_entity_poly.pdbx_strand_id
1 'polypeptide(L)'
;ENPFEFYDSLKKFLLKVKLECGFDSLIFDLLTAILLFNPSLPDLTHRDVIKFQQKLYLYLLKRYLMIKYDQPDSDVKCAKILSIINDLHVLAHLHRQITAQRDPKQIGPLLQEVYSIK
;
A
#
# COMPACT_ATOMS: atom_id res chain seq x y z
N GLU A 1 18.85 -10.46 4.42
CA GLU A 1 18.36 -10.30 3.03
C GLU A 1 19.17 -9.22 2.34
N ASN A 2 19.37 -9.35 1.03
CA ASN A 2 20.32 -8.54 0.27
C ASN A 2 19.67 -7.18 -0.12
N PRO A 3 20.29 -6.01 0.19
CA PRO A 3 19.77 -4.70 -0.23
C PRO A 3 19.46 -4.59 -1.74
N PHE A 4 20.15 -5.38 -2.56
CA PHE A 4 19.92 -5.47 -4.00
C PHE A 4 18.54 -6.07 -4.35
N GLU A 5 18.09 -7.08 -3.60
CA GLU A 5 16.78 -7.74 -3.80
C GLU A 5 15.62 -6.79 -3.48
N PHE A 6 15.77 -5.98 -2.43
CA PHE A 6 14.80 -4.93 -2.10
C PHE A 6 14.69 -3.89 -3.21
N TYR A 7 15.83 -3.42 -3.75
CA TYR A 7 15.83 -2.41 -4.79
C TYR A 7 15.20 -2.90 -6.10
N ASP A 8 15.46 -4.15 -6.49
CA ASP A 8 14.82 -4.77 -7.66
C ASP A 8 13.30 -4.94 -7.44
N SER A 9 12.91 -5.40 -6.25
CA SER A 9 11.49 -5.52 -5.86
C SER A 9 10.77 -4.17 -5.87
N LEU A 10 11.42 -3.12 -5.36
CA LEU A 10 10.90 -1.75 -5.37
C LEU A 10 10.72 -1.24 -6.80
N LYS A 11 11.68 -1.49 -7.70
CA LYS A 11 11.55 -1.14 -9.12
C LYS A 11 10.35 -1.83 -9.77
N LYS A 12 10.21 -3.14 -9.58
CA LYS A 12 9.07 -3.93 -10.11
C LYS A 12 7.75 -3.40 -9.59
N PHE A 13 7.68 -3.07 -8.30
CA PHE A 13 6.50 -2.45 -7.71
C PHE A 13 6.18 -1.09 -8.32
N LEU A 14 7.16 -0.18 -8.45
CA LEU A 14 6.94 1.14 -9.04
C LEU A 14 6.46 1.04 -10.51
N LEU A 15 7.00 0.09 -11.28
CA LEU A 15 6.53 -0.20 -12.63
C LEU A 15 5.09 -0.71 -12.64
N LYS A 16 4.72 -1.60 -11.71
CA LYS A 16 3.34 -2.09 -11.57
C LYS A 16 2.37 -0.97 -11.18
N VAL A 17 2.74 -0.12 -10.23
CA VAL A 17 1.94 1.07 -9.86
C VAL A 17 1.72 1.95 -11.08
N LYS A 18 2.79 2.25 -11.84
CA LYS A 18 2.69 3.05 -13.06
C LYS A 18 1.79 2.41 -14.12
N LEU A 19 1.89 1.09 -14.32
CA LEU A 19 1.07 0.36 -15.29
C LEU A 19 -0.41 0.32 -14.88
N GLU A 20 -0.68 0.10 -13.60
CA GLU A 20 -2.03 -0.17 -13.13
C GLU A 20 -2.79 1.11 -12.74
N CYS A 21 -2.16 2.05 -12.07
CA CYS A 21 -2.77 3.33 -11.68
C CYS A 21 -2.62 4.40 -12.78
N GLY A 22 -1.62 4.28 -13.67
CA GLY A 22 -1.34 5.30 -14.67
C GLY A 22 -1.02 6.66 -14.04
N PHE A 23 -1.48 7.73 -14.69
CA PHE A 23 -1.44 9.11 -14.17
C PHE A 23 -2.76 9.52 -13.51
N ASP A 24 -3.59 8.55 -13.15
CA ASP A 24 -4.89 8.80 -12.53
C ASP A 24 -4.73 9.02 -11.03
N SER A 25 -4.73 10.30 -10.63
CA SER A 25 -4.58 10.67 -9.22
C SER A 25 -5.72 10.12 -8.36
N LEU A 26 -6.95 10.01 -8.88
CA LEU A 26 -8.08 9.52 -8.09
C LEU A 26 -7.91 8.06 -7.71
N ILE A 27 -7.40 7.22 -8.62
CA ILE A 27 -7.08 5.82 -8.29
C ILE A 27 -6.03 5.76 -7.19
N PHE A 28 -4.99 6.59 -7.28
CA PHE A 28 -3.90 6.62 -6.32
C PHE A 28 -4.35 7.13 -4.94
N ASP A 29 -5.17 8.18 -4.91
CA ASP A 29 -5.74 8.76 -3.68
C ASP A 29 -6.67 7.77 -2.97
N LEU A 30 -7.53 7.09 -3.74
CA LEU A 30 -8.40 6.05 -3.20
C LEU A 30 -7.60 4.85 -2.68
N LEU A 31 -6.56 4.43 -3.39
CA LEU A 31 -5.68 3.34 -2.93
C LEU A 31 -4.99 3.71 -1.61
N THR A 32 -4.53 4.96 -1.50
CA THR A 32 -3.92 5.49 -0.28
C THR A 32 -4.92 5.51 0.87
N ALA A 33 -6.16 5.97 0.64
CA ALA A 33 -7.21 5.93 1.65
C ALA A 33 -7.53 4.49 2.09
N ILE A 34 -7.67 3.55 1.15
CA ILE A 34 -7.92 2.13 1.45
C ILE A 34 -6.80 1.54 2.31
N LEU A 35 -5.53 1.88 2.00
CA LEU A 35 -4.36 1.45 2.76
C LEU A 35 -4.34 2.04 4.18
N LEU A 36 -4.63 3.33 4.32
CA LEU A 36 -4.62 4.03 5.61
C LEU A 36 -5.72 3.53 6.54
N PHE A 37 -6.93 3.32 6.01
CA PHE A 37 -8.06 2.79 6.77
C PHE A 37 -8.01 1.26 6.85
N ASN A 38 -6.88 0.68 7.28
CA ASN A 38 -6.73 -0.77 7.41
C ASN A 38 -7.23 -1.28 8.78
N PRO A 39 -8.38 -1.98 8.85
CA PRO A 39 -8.93 -2.47 10.10
C PRO A 39 -8.20 -3.70 10.63
N SER A 40 -7.15 -4.18 9.98
CA SER A 40 -6.33 -5.33 10.43
C SER A 40 -5.14 -4.91 11.29
N LEU A 41 -4.88 -3.61 11.45
CA LEU A 41 -3.79 -3.13 12.31
C LEU A 41 -4.03 -3.49 13.79
N PRO A 42 -2.95 -3.71 14.58
CA PRO A 42 -3.05 -3.88 16.02
C PRO A 42 -3.48 -2.56 16.70
N ASP A 43 -3.92 -2.66 17.95
CA ASP A 43 -4.13 -1.50 18.84
C ASP A 43 -5.14 -0.43 18.37
N LEU A 44 -6.11 -0.83 17.53
CA LEU A 44 -7.18 0.06 17.06
C LEU A 44 -8.34 0.17 18.06
N THR A 45 -8.65 1.40 18.51
CA THR A 45 -9.81 1.69 19.38
C THR A 45 -11.15 1.58 18.63
N HIS A 46 -11.25 2.11 17.41
CA HIS A 46 -12.50 2.20 16.65
C HIS A 46 -12.48 1.36 15.37
N ARG A 47 -12.16 0.06 15.51
CA ARG A 47 -11.98 -0.87 14.37
C ARG A 47 -13.17 -0.92 13.42
N ASP A 48 -14.40 -0.90 13.92
CA ASP A 48 -15.60 -0.95 13.09
C ASP A 48 -15.79 0.30 12.24
N VAL A 49 -15.47 1.47 12.80
CA VAL A 49 -15.50 2.75 12.06
C VAL A 49 -14.46 2.72 10.94
N ILE A 50 -13.24 2.27 11.24
CA ILE A 50 -12.16 2.14 10.25
C ILE A 50 -12.58 1.17 9.12
N LYS A 51 -13.13 0.01 9.48
CA LYS A 51 -13.63 -0.98 8.52
C LYS A 51 -14.74 -0.41 7.65
N PHE A 52 -15.65 0.37 8.22
CA PHE A 52 -16.71 1.04 7.49
C PHE A 52 -16.15 2.05 6.48
N GLN A 53 -15.22 2.91 6.91
CA GLN A 53 -14.56 3.87 6.01
C GLN A 53 -13.80 3.18 4.88
N GLN A 54 -13.03 2.13 5.18
CA GLN A 54 -12.32 1.36 4.16
C GLN A 54 -13.28 0.79 3.10
N LYS A 55 -14.44 0.27 3.53
CA LYS A 55 -15.46 -0.25 2.62
C LYS A 55 -16.03 0.84 1.72
N LEU A 56 -16.22 2.06 2.23
CA LEU A 56 -16.67 3.19 1.42
C LEU A 56 -15.66 3.54 0.33
N TYR A 57 -14.37 3.62 0.66
CA TYR A 57 -13.32 3.88 -0.33
C TYR A 57 -13.18 2.75 -1.36
N LEU A 58 -13.27 1.48 -0.92
CA LEU A 58 -13.29 0.32 -1.82
C LEU A 58 -14.49 0.36 -2.78
N TYR A 59 -15.68 0.71 -2.28
CA TYR A 59 -16.87 0.85 -3.10
C TYR A 59 -16.72 1.99 -4.12
N LEU A 60 -16.18 3.13 -3.68
CA LEU A 60 -15.94 4.29 -4.55
C LEU A 60 -14.94 3.96 -5.66
N LEU A 61 -13.84 3.26 -5.34
CA LEU A 61 -12.87 2.77 -6.33
C LEU A 61 -13.54 1.86 -7.37
N LYS A 62 -14.34 0.89 -6.93
CA LYS A 62 -15.06 0.00 -7.85
C LYS A 62 -16.00 0.78 -8.78
N ARG A 63 -16.79 1.71 -8.23
CA ARG A 63 -17.70 2.54 -9.03
C ARG A 63 -16.96 3.41 -10.03
N TYR A 64 -15.85 4.02 -9.60
CA TYR A 64 -15.00 4.82 -10.48
C TYR A 64 -14.47 3.99 -11.66
N LEU A 65 -13.96 2.79 -11.39
CA LEU A 65 -13.45 1.89 -12.42
C LEU A 65 -14.54 1.39 -13.37
N MET A 66 -15.75 1.10 -12.87
CA MET A 66 -16.89 0.70 -13.72
C MET A 66 -17.35 1.81 -14.68
N ILE A 67 -17.17 3.09 -14.32
CA ILE A 67 -17.48 4.21 -15.22
C ILE A 67 -16.39 4.36 -16.29
N LYS A 68 -15.14 4.05 -15.94
CA LYS A 68 -13.97 4.28 -16.81
C LYS A 68 -13.67 3.10 -17.74
N TYR A 69 -14.07 1.89 -17.36
CA TYR A 69 -13.79 0.66 -18.08
C TYR A 69 -15.06 -0.19 -18.17
N ASP A 70 -15.29 -0.80 -19.32
CA ASP A 70 -16.39 -1.74 -19.51
C ASP A 70 -16.20 -3.01 -18.65
N GLN A 71 -17.28 -3.75 -18.43
CA GLN A 71 -17.17 -5.08 -17.84
C GLN A 71 -16.75 -6.11 -18.92
N PRO A 72 -15.89 -7.08 -18.57
CA PRO A 72 -15.36 -7.42 -17.24
C PRO A 72 -14.05 -6.70 -16.85
N ASP A 73 -13.53 -5.81 -17.70
CA ASP A 73 -12.21 -5.20 -17.53
C ASP A 73 -12.11 -4.36 -16.25
N SER A 74 -13.19 -3.73 -15.82
CA SER A 74 -13.25 -2.98 -14.54
C SER A 74 -12.98 -3.86 -13.31
N ASP A 75 -13.50 -5.09 -13.26
CA ASP A 75 -13.27 -6.01 -12.14
C ASP A 75 -11.82 -6.53 -12.12
N VAL A 76 -11.29 -6.88 -13.29
CA VAL A 76 -9.89 -7.29 -13.45
C VAL A 76 -8.96 -6.13 -13.05
N LYS A 77 -9.27 -4.91 -13.47
CA LYS A 77 -8.50 -3.71 -13.12
C LYS A 77 -8.53 -3.45 -11.61
N CYS A 78 -9.70 -3.59 -10.98
CA CYS A 78 -9.84 -3.45 -9.54
C CYS A 78 -8.98 -4.47 -8.78
N ALA A 79 -9.00 -5.73 -9.19
CA ALA A 79 -8.19 -6.78 -8.56
C ALA A 79 -6.69 -6.49 -8.69
N LYS A 80 -6.23 -6.06 -9.88
CA LYS A 80 -4.83 -5.67 -10.12
C LYS A 80 -4.41 -4.48 -9.25
N ILE A 81 -5.23 -3.44 -9.16
CA ILE A 81 -4.97 -2.27 -8.31
C ILE A 81 -4.90 -2.69 -6.84
N LEU A 82 -5.83 -3.49 -6.34
CA LEU A 82 -5.81 -3.94 -4.94
C LEU A 82 -4.61 -4.84 -4.63
N SER A 83 -4.10 -5.61 -5.60
CA SER A 83 -2.90 -6.42 -5.41
C SER A 83 -1.64 -5.58 -5.11
N ILE A 84 -1.62 -4.29 -5.49
CA ILE A 84 -0.52 -3.36 -5.15
C ILE A 84 -0.39 -3.21 -3.64
N ILE A 85 -1.51 -3.23 -2.89
CA ILE A 85 -1.49 -3.13 -1.43
C ILE A 85 -0.68 -4.28 -0.82
N ASN A 86 -0.89 -5.49 -1.33
CA ASN A 86 -0.17 -6.68 -0.86
C ASN A 86 1.34 -6.57 -1.15
N ASP A 87 1.69 -6.15 -2.37
CA ASP A 87 3.09 -5.96 -2.75
C ASP A 87 3.77 -4.88 -1.88
N LEU A 88 3.05 -3.81 -1.54
CA LEU A 88 3.53 -2.76 -0.66
C LEU A 88 3.78 -3.29 0.76
N HIS A 89 2.90 -4.15 1.29
CA HIS A 89 3.11 -4.78 2.59
C HIS A 89 4.39 -5.64 2.62
N VAL A 90 4.65 -6.39 1.55
CA VAL A 90 5.89 -7.17 1.42
C VAL A 90 7.10 -6.23 1.38
N LEU A 91 7.06 -5.18 0.56
CA LEU A 91 8.15 -4.19 0.49
C LEU A 91 8.40 -3.47 1.82
N ALA A 92 7.33 -3.09 2.54
CA ALA A 92 7.44 -2.45 3.84
C ALA A 92 8.11 -3.37 4.87
N HIS A 93 7.82 -4.67 4.83
CA HIS A 93 8.48 -5.66 5.67
C HIS A 93 9.97 -5.79 5.34
N LEU A 94 10.33 -5.95 4.06
CA LEU A 94 11.73 -6.01 3.61
C LEU A 94 12.49 -4.74 4.00
N HIS A 95 11.89 -3.57 3.80
CA HIS A 95 12.49 -2.29 4.16
C HIS A 95 12.75 -2.19 5.67
N ARG A 96 11.80 -2.63 6.50
CA ARG A 96 11.97 -2.67 7.96
C ARG A 96 13.15 -3.57 8.35
N GLN A 97 13.27 -4.77 7.77
CA GLN A 97 14.37 -5.69 8.07
C GLN A 97 15.74 -5.11 7.69
N ILE A 98 15.85 -4.48 6.52
CA ILE A 98 17.09 -3.83 6.08
C ILE A 98 17.43 -2.65 6.99
N THR A 99 16.43 -1.87 7.38
CA THR A 99 16.62 -0.71 8.26
C THR A 99 17.08 -1.15 9.66
N ALA A 100 16.53 -2.23 10.20
CA ALA A 100 16.91 -2.78 11.50
C ALA A 100 18.35 -3.33 11.56
N GLN A 101 18.99 -3.61 10.42
CA GLN A 101 20.39 -4.04 10.35
C GLN A 101 21.39 -2.87 10.35
N ARG A 102 20.92 -1.63 10.23
CA ARG A 102 21.78 -0.45 10.26
C ARG A 102 22.06 -0.02 11.69
N ASP A 103 23.21 0.63 11.90
CA ASP A 103 23.52 1.28 13.17
C ASP A 103 22.41 2.31 13.50
N PRO A 104 21.72 2.19 14.65
CA PRO A 104 20.66 3.12 15.05
C PRO A 104 21.09 4.58 15.00
N LYS A 105 22.37 4.89 15.25
CA LYS A 105 22.91 6.26 15.18
C LYS A 105 22.85 6.86 13.77
N GLN A 106 22.71 6.03 12.74
CA GLN A 106 22.58 6.44 11.34
C GLN A 106 21.12 6.52 10.89
N ILE A 107 20.16 6.21 11.77
CA ILE A 107 18.73 6.20 11.50
C ILE A 107 18.12 7.42 12.19
N GLY A 108 17.35 8.23 11.44
CA GLY A 108 16.66 9.39 12.02
C GLY A 108 15.62 9.00 13.07
N PRO A 109 15.36 9.85 14.09
CA PRO A 109 14.53 9.52 15.24
C PRO A 109 13.09 9.12 14.88
N LEU A 110 12.48 9.79 13.88
CA LEU A 110 11.13 9.43 13.41
C LEU A 110 11.07 8.01 12.84
N LEU A 111 12.10 7.61 12.08
CA LEU A 111 12.12 6.28 11.48
C LEU A 111 12.39 5.20 12.53
N GLN A 112 13.16 5.52 13.58
CA GLN A 112 13.32 4.64 14.74
C GLN A 112 11.97 4.43 15.44
N GLU A 113 11.20 5.49 15.68
CA GLU A 113 9.87 5.41 16.29
C GLU A 113 8.90 4.57 15.44
N VAL A 114 8.77 4.88 14.15
CA VAL A 114 7.87 4.19 13.21
C VAL A 114 8.17 2.69 13.10
N TYR A 115 9.43 2.27 13.23
CA TYR A 115 9.83 0.85 13.19
C TYR A 115 10.10 0.24 14.56
N SER A 116 9.91 0.99 15.65
CA SER A 116 10.23 0.56 17.00
C SER A 116 11.66 0.02 17.13
N ILE A 117 12.61 0.65 16.44
CA ILE A 117 14.04 0.35 16.53
C ILE A 117 14.57 0.98 17.81
N LYS A 118 15.21 0.17 18.66
CA LYS A 118 15.82 0.60 19.93
C LYS A 118 17.28 0.98 19.75
#